data_AF-A0A535ESQ5-F1
#
_entry.id   AF-A0A535ESQ5-F1
#
_cell.length_a   1.000
_cell.length_b   1.000
_cell.length_c   1.000
_cell.angle_alpha   90.00
_cell.angle_beta   90.00
_cell.angle_gamma   90.00
#
_symmetry.space_group_name_H-M   'P 1'
#
loop_
_entity.id
_entity.type
_entity.pdbx_description
1 polymer ?
#
loop_
_entity_poly.entity_id
_entity_poly.type
_entity_poly.pdbx_seq_one_letter_code
_entity_poly.pdbx_strand_id
1 'polypeptide(L)'
;MVGALLLVFGLNWLRKGIRRVAANGLRGTTIGAPAAGEEDDVPADRPDWTGFVLSFKGVLLEGLEVAFIVVTFGSTSDQLGVAAAAGIAAVLVIGALGLAIQPAVRRIPRSVLQLVVGLLLTTFGTFWAAEGLGVEWPGSDAAIPGLLVLYVATAAVYVTVERGARRVAQPAAN
;
A
#
# COMPACT_ATOMS: atom_id res chain seq x y z
N MET A 1 7.17 -7.17 -17.32
CA MET A 1 7.95 -6.29 -16.43
C MET A 1 7.13 -5.79 -15.23
N VAL A 2 5.95 -5.17 -15.44
CA VAL A 2 5.12 -4.62 -14.33
C VAL A 2 4.77 -5.67 -13.27
N GLY A 3 4.37 -6.88 -13.67
CA GLY A 3 4.06 -7.97 -12.73
C GLY A 3 5.24 -8.36 -11.82
N ALA A 4 6.46 -8.40 -12.36
CA ALA A 4 7.66 -8.70 -11.58
C ALA A 4 7.96 -7.60 -10.53
N LEU A 5 7.76 -6.32 -10.88
CA LEU A 5 7.91 -5.21 -9.94
C LEU A 5 6.85 -5.29 -8.82
N LEU A 6 5.58 -5.51 -9.18
CA LEU A 6 4.50 -5.72 -8.22
C LEU A 6 4.82 -6.88 -7.27
N LEU A 7 5.38 -7.97 -7.78
CA LEU A 7 5.76 -9.13 -6.99
C LEU A 7 6.88 -8.80 -5.99
N VAL A 8 7.96 -8.16 -6.43
CA VAL A 8 9.09 -7.78 -5.56
C VAL A 8 8.65 -6.81 -4.46
N PHE A 9 7.86 -5.79 -4.81
CA PHE A 9 7.29 -4.86 -3.82
C PHE A 9 6.31 -5.56 -2.88
N GLY A 10 5.45 -6.41 -3.44
CA GLY A 10 4.46 -7.18 -2.72
C GLY A 10 5.09 -8.09 -1.67
N LEU A 11 6.13 -8.84 -2.02
CA LEU A 11 6.85 -9.72 -1.09
C LEU A 11 7.48 -8.94 0.08
N ASN A 12 8.07 -7.77 -0.20
CA ASN A 12 8.62 -6.89 0.84
C ASN A 12 7.54 -6.36 1.79
N TRP A 13 6.38 -5.97 1.26
CA TRP A 13 5.23 -5.53 2.03
C TRP A 13 4.60 -6.68 2.83
N LEU A 14 4.40 -7.84 2.20
CA LEU A 14 3.83 -9.04 2.83
C LEU A 14 4.68 -9.50 4.00
N ARG A 15 6.01 -9.55 3.84
CA ARG A 15 6.95 -9.89 4.92
C ARG A 15 6.88 -8.89 6.08
N LYS A 16 6.71 -7.59 5.80
CA LYS A 16 6.53 -6.56 6.85
C LYS A 16 5.17 -6.71 7.53
N GLY A 17 4.11 -6.93 6.76
CA GLY A 17 2.75 -7.15 7.25
C GLY A 17 2.63 -8.36 8.18
N ILE A 18 3.13 -9.53 7.75
CA ILE A 18 3.16 -10.76 8.56
C ILE A 18 3.83 -10.52 9.90
N ARG A 19 5.05 -9.95 9.91
CA ARG A 19 5.80 -9.68 11.15
C ARG A 19 5.08 -8.71 12.09
N ARG A 20 4.40 -7.69 11.55
CA ARG A 20 3.63 -6.74 12.35
C ARG A 20 2.34 -7.35 12.89
N VAL A 21 1.63 -8.15 12.11
CA VAL A 21 0.42 -8.85 12.57
C VAL A 21 0.78 -9.92 13.61
N ALA A 22 1.94 -10.56 13.48
CA ALA A 22 2.47 -11.48 14.48
C ALA A 22 2.81 -10.74 15.79
N ALA A 23 3.43 -9.55 15.70
CA ALA A 23 3.82 -8.73 16.85
C ALA A 23 2.64 -8.06 17.57
N ASN A 24 1.81 -7.32 16.83
CA ASN A 24 0.85 -6.36 17.38
C ASN A 24 -0.61 -6.80 17.18
N GLY A 25 -0.81 -8.02 16.64
CA GLY A 25 -2.14 -8.51 16.29
C GLY A 25 -2.77 -7.80 15.09
N LEU A 26 -4.00 -8.21 14.77
CA LEU A 26 -4.82 -7.61 13.70
C LEU A 26 -5.36 -6.23 14.07
N ARG A 27 -5.44 -5.89 15.37
CA ARG A 27 -5.87 -4.55 15.80
C ARG A 27 -4.74 -3.52 15.77
N GLY A 28 -3.47 -3.96 15.88
CA GLY A 28 -2.28 -3.18 15.59
C GLY A 28 -2.22 -1.80 16.25
N THR A 29 -1.31 -0.96 15.74
CA THR A 29 -1.26 0.49 15.98
C THR A 29 -1.90 1.21 14.78
N THR A 30 -2.70 2.24 15.05
CA THR A 30 -3.33 3.08 14.03
C THR A 30 -2.27 3.91 13.29
N ILE A 31 -2.59 4.33 12.07
CA ILE A 31 -1.71 5.22 11.28
C ILE A 31 -1.54 6.54 12.05
N GLY A 32 -0.32 6.79 12.54
CA GLY A 32 0.04 7.99 13.32
C GLY A 32 0.23 7.77 14.82
N ALA A 33 -0.01 6.57 15.36
CA ALA A 33 0.42 6.24 16.71
C ALA A 33 1.95 6.01 16.71
N PRO A 34 2.72 6.61 17.63
CA PRO A 34 4.15 6.33 17.74
C PRO A 34 4.33 4.83 17.94
N ALA A 35 4.99 4.20 16.98
CA ALA A 35 5.25 2.77 17.03
C ALA A 35 6.27 2.52 18.14
N ALA A 36 5.85 1.89 19.23
CA ALA A 36 6.78 1.39 20.23
C ALA A 36 7.72 0.37 19.57
N GLY A 37 8.97 0.78 19.32
CA GLY A 37 10.03 -0.08 18.80
C GLY A 37 10.33 0.01 17.30
N GLU A 38 9.86 1.03 16.58
CA GLU A 38 10.49 1.40 15.31
C GLU A 38 11.47 2.54 15.56
N GLU A 39 12.73 2.27 15.22
CA GLU A 39 13.81 3.21 14.98
C GLU A 39 13.43 4.20 13.84
N ASP A 40 12.40 5.03 14.04
CA ASP A 40 12.38 6.35 13.43
C ASP A 40 13.20 7.23 14.37
N ASP A 41 14.51 7.15 14.21
CA ASP A 41 15.54 8.03 14.77
C ASP A 41 15.43 9.42 14.10
N VAL A 42 14.21 9.95 13.99
CA VAL A 42 13.94 11.34 13.67
C VAL A 42 13.63 11.99 15.00
N PRO A 43 14.64 12.59 15.68
CA PRO A 43 14.39 13.42 16.83
C PRO A 43 13.25 14.38 16.47
N ALA A 44 12.20 14.44 17.29
CA ALA A 44 11.06 15.34 17.07
C ALA A 44 11.47 16.83 16.94
N ASP A 45 12.73 17.13 17.27
CA ASP A 45 13.38 18.43 17.20
C ASP A 45 14.08 18.72 15.84
N ARG A 46 14.08 17.78 14.88
CA ARG A 46 14.67 18.00 13.56
C ARG A 46 13.65 17.92 12.43
N PRO A 47 13.67 18.89 11.49
CA PRO A 47 12.84 18.80 10.30
C PRO A 47 13.24 17.59 9.46
N ASP A 48 12.26 16.74 9.16
CA ASP A 48 12.42 15.58 8.27
C ASP A 48 12.50 16.04 6.80
N TRP A 49 13.69 16.48 6.41
CA TRP A 49 13.97 16.89 5.04
C TRP A 49 13.78 15.76 4.03
N THR A 50 14.04 14.51 4.43
CA THR A 50 13.86 13.35 3.56
C THR A 50 12.39 13.11 3.29
N GLY A 51 11.55 13.11 4.31
CA GLY A 51 10.10 13.02 4.18
C GLY A 51 9.50 14.18 3.40
N PHE A 52 10.00 15.41 3.61
CA PHE A 52 9.59 16.57 2.82
C PHE A 52 9.90 16.39 1.33
N VAL A 53 11.15 16.09 0.97
CA VAL A 53 11.56 15.92 -0.43
C VAL A 53 10.82 14.74 -1.06
N LEU A 54 10.64 13.64 -0.33
CA LEU A 54 9.94 12.46 -0.84
C LEU A 54 8.46 12.74 -1.10
N SER A 55 7.77 13.38 -0.16
CA SER A 55 6.35 13.74 -0.32
C SER A 55 6.16 14.82 -1.38
N PHE A 56 7.03 15.82 -1.46
CA PHE A 56 7.00 16.85 -2.50
C PHE A 56 7.16 16.25 -3.90
N LYS A 57 8.17 15.40 -4.11
CA LYS A 57 8.40 14.73 -5.41
C LYS A 57 7.21 13.84 -5.79
N GLY A 58 6.66 13.11 -4.82
CA GLY A 58 5.47 12.29 -5.05
C GLY A 58 4.28 13.14 -5.50
N VAL A 59 3.85 14.11 -4.69
CA VAL A 59 2.68 14.96 -4.98
C VAL A 59 2.86 15.76 -6.27
N LEU A 60 4.07 16.26 -6.54
CA LEU A 60 4.35 17.01 -7.77
C LEU A 60 4.22 16.14 -9.02
N LEU A 61 4.69 14.90 -8.98
CA LEU A 61 4.55 13.97 -10.12
C LEU A 61 3.09 13.60 -10.38
N GLU A 62 2.33 13.29 -9.32
CA GLU A 62 0.90 12.98 -9.42
C GLU A 62 0.11 14.20 -9.95
N GLY A 63 0.39 15.41 -9.45
CA GLY A 63 -0.25 16.64 -9.91
C GLY A 63 0.08 16.97 -11.38
N LEU A 64 1.32 16.70 -11.81
CA LEU A 64 1.74 16.88 -13.19
C LEU A 64 1.04 15.90 -14.13
N GLU A 65 0.85 14.65 -13.72
CA GLU A 65 0.11 13.65 -14.49
C GLU A 65 -1.33 14.09 -14.72
N VAL A 66 -2.01 14.59 -13.69
CA VAL A 66 -3.35 15.17 -13.81
C VAL A 66 -3.37 16.35 -14.79
N ALA A 67 -2.37 17.23 -14.74
CA ALA A 67 -2.25 18.35 -15.67
C ALA A 67 -2.08 17.86 -17.12
N PHE A 68 -1.26 16.82 -17.35
CA PHE A 68 -1.12 16.21 -18.67
C PHE A 68 -2.44 15.62 -19.17
N ILE A 69 -3.17 14.88 -18.34
CA ILE A 69 -4.49 14.34 -18.68
C ILE A 69 -5.42 15.47 -19.13
N VAL A 70 -5.53 16.54 -18.33
CA VAL A 70 -6.40 17.68 -18.62
C VAL A 70 -6.02 18.37 -19.93
N VAL A 71 -4.73 18.63 -20.15
CA VAL A 71 -4.24 19.28 -21.37
C VAL A 71 -4.44 18.39 -22.58
N THR A 72 -4.13 17.09 -22.49
CA THR A 72 -4.29 16.14 -23.59
C THR A 72 -5.75 15.98 -23.99
N PHE A 73 -6.66 15.77 -23.06
CA PHE A 73 -8.09 15.65 -23.39
C PHE A 73 -8.69 16.98 -23.85
N GLY A 74 -8.28 18.09 -23.21
CA GLY A 74 -8.74 19.42 -23.57
C GLY A 74 -8.28 19.86 -24.96
N SER A 75 -7.05 19.56 -25.35
CA SER A 75 -6.52 19.87 -26.69
C SER A 75 -7.10 18.96 -27.76
N THR A 76 -7.26 17.67 -27.46
CA THR A 76 -7.87 16.69 -28.39
C THR A 76 -9.34 17.03 -28.71
N SER A 77 -10.03 17.69 -27.78
CA SER A 77 -11.45 18.04 -27.92
C SER A 77 -11.69 19.51 -28.27
N ASP A 78 -10.63 20.28 -28.57
CA ASP A 78 -10.65 21.75 -28.79
C ASP A 78 -11.38 22.54 -27.68
N GLN A 79 -11.39 22.01 -26.45
CA GLN A 79 -12.18 22.50 -25.31
C GLN A 79 -11.31 22.67 -24.06
N LEU A 80 -10.14 23.29 -24.22
CA LEU A 80 -9.17 23.51 -23.13
C LEU A 80 -9.76 24.23 -21.92
N GLY A 81 -10.61 25.25 -22.13
CA GLY A 81 -11.24 25.99 -21.03
C GLY A 81 -12.16 25.11 -20.17
N VAL A 82 -12.93 24.24 -20.80
CA VAL A 82 -13.84 23.30 -20.11
C VAL A 82 -13.04 22.22 -19.38
N ALA A 83 -12.00 21.68 -20.02
CA ALA A 83 -11.12 20.69 -19.42
C ALA A 83 -10.39 21.24 -18.18
N ALA A 84 -9.88 22.47 -18.25
CA ALA A 84 -9.23 23.13 -17.12
C ALA A 84 -10.20 23.35 -15.94
N ALA A 85 -11.43 23.82 -16.23
CA ALA A 85 -12.46 23.98 -15.21
C ALA A 85 -12.83 22.63 -14.56
N ALA A 86 -12.96 21.56 -15.35
CA ALA A 86 -13.21 20.21 -14.85
C ALA A 86 -12.05 19.68 -13.99
N GLY A 87 -10.80 19.96 -14.37
CA GLY A 87 -9.61 19.61 -13.59
C GLY A 87 -9.58 20.29 -12.22
N ILE A 88 -9.87 21.60 -12.17
CA ILE A 88 -9.98 22.34 -10.91
C ILE A 88 -11.12 21.76 -10.05
N ALA A 89 -12.28 21.52 -10.64
CA ALA A 89 -13.41 20.92 -9.93
C ALA A 89 -13.05 19.54 -9.37
N ALA A 90 -12.34 18.71 -10.13
CA ALA A 90 -11.88 17.40 -9.66
C ALA A 90 -10.94 17.53 -8.45
N VAL A 91 -9.96 18.45 -8.49
CA VAL A 91 -9.06 18.70 -7.35
C VAL A 91 -9.84 19.12 -6.11
N LEU A 92 -10.81 20.03 -6.25
CA LEU A 92 -11.63 20.49 -5.13
C LEU A 92 -12.50 19.36 -4.56
N VAL A 93 -13.18 18.59 -5.42
CA VAL A 93 -14.07 17.49 -5.00
C VAL A 93 -13.28 16.37 -4.34
N ILE A 94 -12.19 15.91 -4.98
CA ILE A 94 -11.36 14.83 -4.45
C ILE A 94 -10.64 15.30 -3.18
N GLY A 95 -10.16 16.54 -3.13
CA GLY A 95 -9.54 17.13 -1.96
C GLY A 95 -10.50 17.21 -0.77
N ALA A 96 -11.72 17.70 -1.00
CA ALA A 96 -12.77 17.74 0.02
C ALA A 96 -13.15 16.34 0.52
N LEU A 97 -13.30 15.38 -0.41
CA LEU A 97 -13.57 13.98 -0.05
C LEU A 97 -12.43 13.38 0.77
N GLY A 98 -11.18 13.63 0.36
CA GLY A 98 -9.97 13.21 1.06
C GLY A 98 -9.93 13.72 2.50
N LEU A 99 -10.24 15.00 2.71
CA LEU A 99 -10.34 15.61 4.04
C LEU A 99 -11.48 14.98 4.86
N ALA A 100 -12.62 14.70 4.24
CA ALA A 100 -13.77 14.08 4.90
C ALA A 100 -13.48 12.63 5.35
N ILE A 101 -12.76 11.84 4.54
CA ILE A 101 -12.45 10.43 4.85
C ILE A 101 -11.18 10.25 5.69
N GLN A 102 -10.30 11.25 5.75
CA GLN A 102 -9.06 11.23 6.51
C GLN A 102 -9.20 10.65 7.95
N PRO A 103 -10.19 11.06 8.78
CA PRO A 103 -10.31 10.51 10.13
C PRO A 103 -10.64 9.01 10.13
N ALA A 104 -11.37 8.50 9.14
CA ALA A 104 -11.65 7.08 9.00
C ALA A 104 -10.40 6.31 8.57
N VAL A 105 -9.65 6.83 7.59
CA VAL A 105 -8.42 6.20 7.08
C VAL A 105 -7.36 6.10 8.18
N ARG A 106 -7.22 7.12 9.03
CA ARG A 106 -6.27 7.10 10.17
C ARG A 106 -6.55 5.98 11.17
N ARG A 107 -7.80 5.52 11.28
CA ARG A 107 -8.19 4.40 12.17
C ARG A 107 -7.78 3.03 11.63
N ILE A 108 -7.39 2.93 10.36
CA ILE A 108 -6.96 1.66 9.77
C ILE A 108 -5.63 1.24 10.43
N PRO A 109 -5.53 0.03 11.01
CA PRO A 109 -4.28 -0.44 11.59
C PRO A 109 -3.18 -0.57 10.54
N ARG A 110 -1.99 -0.03 10.82
CA ARG A 110 -0.84 -0.12 9.90
C ARG A 110 -0.44 -1.57 9.61
N SER A 111 -0.58 -2.45 10.60
CA SER A 111 -0.28 -3.88 10.47
C SER A 111 -1.20 -4.58 9.46
N VAL A 112 -2.49 -4.25 9.48
CA VAL A 112 -3.49 -4.78 8.52
C VAL A 112 -3.26 -4.21 7.14
N LEU A 113 -3.03 -2.89 7.03
CA LEU A 113 -2.77 -2.25 5.74
C LEU A 113 -1.58 -2.91 5.03
N GLN A 114 -0.47 -3.11 5.73
CA GLN A 114 0.71 -3.74 5.14
C GLN A 114 0.50 -5.20 4.74
N LEU A 115 -0.29 -5.94 5.53
CA LEU A 115 -0.63 -7.32 5.20
C LEU A 115 -1.54 -7.40 3.96
N VAL A 116 -2.63 -6.64 3.94
CA VAL A 116 -3.61 -6.67 2.85
C VAL A 116 -2.99 -6.19 1.55
N VAL A 117 -2.30 -5.05 1.56
CA VAL A 117 -1.63 -4.52 0.36
C VAL A 117 -0.53 -5.48 -0.09
N GLY A 118 0.25 -6.06 0.83
CA GLY A 118 1.24 -7.08 0.50
C GLY A 118 0.62 -8.30 -0.19
N LEU A 119 -0.49 -8.82 0.34
CA LEU A 119 -1.23 -9.94 -0.26
C LEU A 119 -1.73 -9.60 -1.67
N LEU A 120 -2.34 -8.43 -1.86
CA LEU A 120 -2.85 -8.00 -3.16
C LEU A 120 -1.71 -7.84 -4.18
N LEU A 121 -0.64 -7.14 -3.80
CA LEU A 121 0.52 -6.93 -4.68
C LEU A 121 1.23 -8.23 -5.04
N THR A 122 1.39 -9.16 -4.09
CA THR A 122 1.96 -10.48 -4.39
C THR A 122 1.03 -11.30 -5.28
N THR A 123 -0.27 -11.26 -5.05
CA THR A 123 -1.26 -11.98 -5.89
C THR A 123 -1.25 -11.47 -7.32
N PHE A 124 -1.47 -10.17 -7.52
CA PHE A 124 -1.45 -9.55 -8.85
C PHE A 124 -0.06 -9.62 -9.48
N GLY A 125 0.99 -9.45 -8.69
CA GLY A 125 2.37 -9.55 -9.14
C GLY A 125 2.69 -10.93 -9.69
N THR A 126 2.33 -12.00 -8.98
CA THR A 126 2.53 -13.38 -9.46
C THR A 126 1.73 -13.65 -10.73
N PHE A 127 0.45 -13.27 -10.76
CA PHE A 127 -0.41 -13.46 -11.92
C PHE A 127 0.16 -12.80 -13.18
N TRP A 128 0.43 -11.50 -13.13
CA TRP A 128 0.93 -10.73 -14.27
C TRP A 128 2.41 -10.98 -14.58
N ALA A 129 3.21 -11.44 -13.61
CA ALA A 129 4.58 -11.87 -13.87
C ALA A 129 4.59 -13.14 -14.72
N ALA A 130 3.75 -14.12 -14.39
CA ALA A 130 3.64 -15.36 -15.15
C ALA A 130 3.03 -15.13 -16.54
N GLU A 131 1.95 -14.35 -16.63
CA GLU A 131 1.33 -13.99 -17.92
C GLU A 131 2.31 -13.23 -18.81
N GLY A 132 3.07 -12.30 -18.22
CA GLY A 132 4.13 -11.57 -18.91
C GLY A 132 5.32 -12.42 -19.36
N LEU A 133 5.43 -13.68 -18.90
CA LEU A 133 6.38 -14.69 -19.35
C LEU A 133 5.76 -15.68 -20.35
N GLY A 134 4.50 -15.49 -20.73
CA GLY A 134 3.76 -16.38 -21.64
C GLY A 134 3.22 -17.65 -20.97
N VAL A 135 3.11 -17.67 -19.64
CA VAL A 135 2.51 -18.80 -18.90
C VAL A 135 1.00 -18.57 -18.80
N GLU A 136 0.22 -19.50 -19.36
CA GLU A 136 -1.23 -19.46 -19.25
C GLU A 136 -1.70 -20.03 -17.90
N TRP A 137 -2.53 -19.28 -17.20
CA TRP A 137 -3.09 -19.73 -15.92
C TRP A 137 -4.27 -20.69 -16.10
N PRO A 138 -4.32 -21.81 -15.35
CA PRO A 138 -5.49 -22.66 -15.34
C PRO A 138 -6.70 -21.90 -14.78
N GLY A 139 -7.73 -21.74 -15.61
CA GLY A 139 -8.93 -20.97 -15.26
C GLY A 139 -8.81 -19.45 -15.49
N SER A 140 -7.83 -19.00 -16.29
CA SER A 140 -7.58 -17.59 -16.63
C SER A 140 -7.63 -16.68 -15.40
N ASP A 141 -8.58 -15.75 -15.35
CA ASP A 141 -8.70 -14.75 -14.28
C ASP A 141 -9.13 -15.36 -12.94
N ALA A 142 -9.71 -16.57 -12.95
CA ALA A 142 -10.07 -17.30 -11.73
C ALA A 142 -8.82 -17.74 -10.92
N ALA A 143 -7.63 -17.71 -11.52
CA ALA A 143 -6.38 -17.93 -10.81
C ALA A 143 -6.09 -16.82 -9.78
N ILE A 144 -6.58 -15.59 -9.98
CA ILE A 144 -6.36 -14.47 -9.05
C ILE A 144 -6.95 -14.76 -7.66
N PRO A 145 -8.24 -15.09 -7.49
CA PRO A 145 -8.76 -15.45 -6.17
C PRO A 145 -8.13 -16.73 -5.61
N GLY A 146 -7.74 -17.69 -6.46
CA GLY A 146 -7.01 -18.88 -6.02
C GLY A 146 -5.64 -18.57 -5.42
N LEU A 147 -4.85 -17.74 -6.09
CA LEU A 147 -3.57 -17.22 -5.60
C LEU A 147 -3.75 -16.40 -4.32
N LEU A 148 -4.80 -15.57 -4.24
CA LEU A 148 -5.10 -14.80 -3.04
C LEU A 148 -5.36 -15.72 -1.84
N VAL A 149 -6.19 -16.76 -2.01
CA VAL A 149 -6.46 -17.75 -0.96
C VAL A 149 -5.17 -18.45 -0.53
N LEU A 150 -4.34 -18.86 -1.49
CA LEU A 150 -3.04 -19.49 -1.21
C LEU A 150 -2.12 -18.57 -0.39
N TYR A 151 -1.99 -17.30 -0.78
CA TYR A 151 -1.15 -16.35 -0.06
C TYR A 151 -1.72 -15.98 1.31
N VAL A 152 -3.04 -15.87 1.45
CA VAL A 152 -3.70 -15.68 2.75
C VAL A 152 -3.42 -16.86 3.67
N ALA A 153 -3.58 -18.09 3.18
CA ALA A 153 -3.30 -19.30 3.97
C ALA A 153 -1.82 -19.35 4.39
N THR A 154 -0.91 -19.07 3.46
CA THR A 154 0.54 -19.01 3.72
C THR A 154 0.86 -17.95 4.78
N ALA A 155 0.31 -16.74 4.64
CA ALA A 155 0.51 -15.66 5.60
C ALA A 155 -0.05 -16.02 6.98
N ALA A 156 -1.21 -16.67 7.06
CA ALA A 156 -1.79 -17.14 8.32
C ALA A 156 -0.88 -18.16 9.02
N VAL A 157 -0.32 -19.13 8.27
CA VAL A 157 0.65 -20.09 8.80
C VAL A 157 1.86 -19.34 9.38
N TYR A 158 2.51 -18.46 8.61
CA TYR A 158 3.67 -17.69 9.11
C TYR A 158 3.35 -16.84 10.35
N VAL A 159 2.19 -16.18 10.39
CA VAL A 159 1.75 -15.42 11.56
C VAL A 159 1.61 -16.32 12.79
N THR A 160 1.03 -17.52 12.65
CA THR A 160 0.87 -18.46 13.77
C THR A 160 2.21 -19.00 14.28
N VAL A 161 3.13 -19.34 13.38
CA VAL A 161 4.48 -19.81 13.72
C VAL A 161 5.27 -18.73 14.45
N GLU A 162 5.29 -17.50 13.94
CA GLU A 162 6.00 -16.39 14.59
C GLU A 162 5.41 -16.03 15.96
N ARG A 163 4.08 -16.12 16.12
CA ARG A 163 3.43 -15.94 17.43
C ARG A 163 3.82 -17.03 18.42
N GLY A 164 3.92 -18.28 17.96
CA GLY A 164 4.38 -19.41 18.77
C GLY A 164 5.82 -19.22 19.26
N ALA A 165 6.73 -18.86 18.35
CA ALA A 165 8.14 -18.62 18.68
C ALA A 165 8.32 -17.48 19.70
N ARG A 166 7.56 -16.39 19.58
CA ARG A 166 7.60 -15.26 20.52
C ARG A 166 7.08 -15.61 21.92
N ARG A 167 6.02 -16.41 22.00
CA ARG A 167 5.48 -16.87 23.30
C ARG A 167 6.49 -17.71 24.07
N VAL A 168 7.28 -18.53 23.38
CA VAL A 168 8.33 -19.36 24.00
C VAL A 168 9.54 -18.53 24.42
N ALA A 169 9.88 -17.48 23.67
CA ALA A 169 11.02 -16.61 23.95
C ALA A 169 10.80 -15.62 25.12
N GLN A 170 9.57 -15.49 25.63
CA GLN A 170 9.24 -14.59 26.74
C GLN A 170 8.93 -15.42 28.01
N PRO A 171 9.96 -15.89 28.74
CA PRO A 171 9.75 -16.54 30.02
C PRO A 171 9.17 -15.53 31.00
N ALA A 172 8.22 -16.00 31.82
CA ALA A 172 7.51 -15.20 32.81
C ALA A 172 8.50 -14.37 33.64
N ALA A 173 8.42 -13.05 33.52
CA ALA A 173 9.03 -12.15 34.49
C ALA A 173 8.23 -12.30 35.79
N ASN A 174 8.75 -13.14 36.68
CA ASN A 174 8.40 -13.17 38.10
C ASN A 174 9.24 -12.14 38.85
#